data_AF-A0A2W4J9F9-F1
#
_entry.id   AF-A0A2W4J9F9-F1
#
_cell.length_a   1.000
_cell.length_b   1.000
_cell.length_c   1.000
_cell.angle_alpha   90.00
_cell.angle_beta   90.00
_cell.angle_gamma   90.00
#
_symmetry.space_group_name_H-M   'P 1'
#
loop_
_entity.id
_entity.type
_entity.pdbx_description
1 polymer ?
#
loop_
_entity_poly.entity_id
_entity_poly.type
_entity_poly.pdbx_seq_one_letter_code
_entity_poly.pdbx_strand_id
1 'polypeptide(L)'
;MRPHVELIHEDDYIWHAAELPHGEGRASERRLSVDEEDGSSSLRIDFHTDWGRGPGIHHANTEYFVLEGSMTYGDRTIGKGGYLYAPKGVPTDAIKFSEGTKILHYREYGDAGFDPVDSVNAPRWPDAREDVIILDTEAMKWDAVPNPGPMPGLYIKYLHVDPVTGFYTRLVHAQEGWADHRLAHHPCYEEAYTIQGHMEYNFGTLDKGTYFFRPARVKHGHFTSMEGGATWLLRSDGELFNWYTQNEWVRWGGEALNYGPVDAKHPLRWSMSSHDLAQPWRSETDEKLLRKSWDYVKQQGAPDDPFTIHGKGVDKSLIAIAKALDAAQLQGGHSHNIGHTHDHDHEHDHDHEHAPVTLKWDVDPRAMEHPAERTDEHAYNWGAGRAWKPGDPIPAPILSTYPVRSRSRGRWDGDGM
;
A
#
# COMPACT_ATOMS: atom_id res chain seq x y z
N MET A 1 -14.18 -4.17 -5.29
CA MET A 1 -12.85 -3.54 -5.14
C MET A 1 -12.60 -3.09 -3.70
N ARG A 2 -11.48 -3.52 -3.12
CA ARG A 2 -11.02 -3.08 -1.79
C ARG A 2 -10.48 -1.64 -1.81
N PRO A 3 -11.01 -0.72 -0.99
CA PRO A 3 -10.54 0.66 -0.96
C PRO A 3 -9.11 0.77 -0.41
N HIS A 4 -8.39 1.80 -0.83
CA HIS A 4 -7.08 2.12 -0.27
C HIS A 4 -7.19 2.53 1.20
N VAL A 5 -6.62 1.71 2.08
CA VAL A 5 -6.42 2.00 3.51
C VAL A 5 -4.92 2.23 3.72
N GLU A 6 -4.51 3.43 4.12
CA GLU A 6 -3.08 3.72 4.28
C GLU A 6 -2.61 3.48 5.72
N LEU A 7 -3.36 3.96 6.71
CA LEU A 7 -2.96 3.81 8.11
C LEU A 7 -4.18 3.89 9.03
N ILE A 8 -4.73 2.75 9.45
CA ILE A 8 -5.77 2.74 10.50
C ILE A 8 -5.31 1.85 11.64
N HIS A 9 -5.25 2.43 12.84
CA HIS A 9 -5.01 1.67 14.05
C HIS A 9 -6.29 0.95 14.50
N GLU A 10 -6.15 -0.27 15.01
CA GLU A 10 -7.23 -1.12 15.48
C GLU A 10 -8.27 -0.37 16.33
N ASP A 11 -7.83 0.53 17.22
CA ASP A 11 -8.69 1.33 18.12
C ASP A 11 -9.74 2.18 17.40
N ASP A 12 -9.46 2.60 16.16
CA ASP A 12 -10.35 3.47 15.39
C ASP A 12 -11.41 2.67 14.60
N TYR A 13 -11.28 1.35 14.54
CA TYR A 13 -12.30 0.50 13.94
C TYR A 13 -13.45 0.21 14.89
N ILE A 14 -14.65 0.21 14.34
CA ILE A 14 -15.88 -0.16 15.04
C ILE A 14 -16.05 -1.68 15.11
N TRP A 15 -16.69 -2.14 16.18
CA TRP A 15 -16.99 -3.55 16.39
C TRP A 15 -18.30 -3.96 15.75
N HIS A 16 -18.30 -5.15 15.15
CA HIS A 16 -19.46 -5.86 14.62
C HIS A 16 -19.56 -7.24 15.27
N ALA A 17 -20.72 -7.89 15.15
CA ALA A 17 -20.79 -9.33 15.42
C ALA A 17 -19.93 -10.07 14.39
N ALA A 18 -19.15 -11.06 14.83
CA ALA A 18 -18.28 -11.80 13.92
C ALA A 18 -19.08 -12.69 12.96
N GLU A 19 -18.78 -12.61 11.66
CA GLU A 19 -19.40 -13.42 10.61
C GLU A 19 -18.72 -14.80 10.49
N LEU A 20 -18.98 -15.66 11.49
CA LEU A 20 -18.44 -17.02 11.55
C LEU A 20 -19.59 -18.05 11.57
N PRO A 21 -20.22 -18.35 10.42
CA PRO A 21 -21.40 -19.21 10.37
C PRO A 21 -21.06 -20.64 10.81
N HIS A 22 -22.09 -21.33 11.32
CA HIS A 22 -22.01 -22.69 11.88
C HIS A 22 -21.10 -22.84 13.10
N GLY A 23 -20.61 -21.74 13.67
CA GLY A 23 -19.90 -21.75 14.94
C GLY A 23 -20.81 -21.58 16.15
N GLU A 24 -20.39 -22.16 17.27
CA GLU A 24 -20.99 -21.96 18.59
C GLU A 24 -20.04 -21.13 19.44
N GLY A 25 -20.58 -20.13 20.16
CA GLY A 25 -19.82 -19.18 20.97
C GLY A 25 -20.07 -17.74 20.55
N ARG A 26 -19.41 -16.78 21.22
CA ARG A 26 -19.53 -15.34 20.93
C ARG A 26 -18.19 -14.76 20.50
N ALA A 27 -18.19 -14.01 19.41
CA ALA A 27 -17.05 -13.26 18.93
C ALA A 27 -17.50 -11.93 18.30
N SER A 28 -16.61 -10.94 18.29
CA SER A 28 -16.80 -9.68 17.56
C SER A 28 -15.68 -9.48 16.55
N GLU A 29 -15.96 -8.76 15.48
CA GLU A 29 -15.00 -8.47 14.43
C GLU A 29 -14.83 -6.95 14.21
N ARG A 30 -13.62 -6.58 13.80
CA ARG A 30 -13.30 -5.29 13.16
C ARG A 30 -12.99 -5.57 11.70
N ARG A 31 -13.66 -4.88 10.79
CA ARG A 31 -13.49 -5.00 9.34
C ARG A 31 -12.38 -4.06 8.89
N LEU A 32 -11.18 -4.59 8.68
CA LEU A 32 -10.00 -3.79 8.38
C LEU A 32 -10.02 -3.24 6.96
N SER A 33 -10.41 -4.10 6.01
CA SER A 33 -10.74 -3.74 4.63
C SER A 33 -11.64 -4.83 4.03
N VAL A 34 -12.62 -4.44 3.23
CA VAL A 34 -13.65 -5.33 2.65
C VAL A 34 -13.84 -5.00 1.19
N ASP A 35 -13.96 -6.03 0.38
CA ASP A 35 -14.45 -5.97 -0.99
C ASP A 35 -15.95 -6.31 -1.00
N GLU A 36 -16.78 -5.33 -1.32
CA GLU A 36 -18.24 -5.52 -1.39
C GLU A 36 -18.69 -6.28 -2.65
N GLU A 37 -17.82 -6.46 -3.65
CA GLU A 37 -18.16 -7.12 -4.90
C GLU A 37 -18.05 -8.64 -4.81
N ASP A 38 -17.00 -9.16 -4.14
CA ASP A 38 -16.75 -10.61 -4.05
C ASP A 38 -16.71 -11.18 -2.62
N GLY A 39 -16.79 -10.32 -1.59
CA GLY A 39 -16.77 -10.72 -0.18
C GLY A 39 -15.37 -10.84 0.45
N SER A 40 -14.30 -10.60 -0.32
CA SER A 40 -12.94 -10.64 0.18
C SER A 40 -12.76 -9.64 1.33
N SER A 41 -12.08 -10.05 2.39
CA SER A 41 -12.02 -9.25 3.62
C SER A 41 -10.83 -9.59 4.50
N SER A 42 -10.26 -8.54 5.10
CA SER A 42 -9.28 -8.63 6.18
C SER A 42 -9.94 -8.20 7.48
N LEU A 43 -9.95 -9.07 8.46
CA LEU A 43 -10.67 -8.89 9.70
C LEU A 43 -9.73 -9.09 10.89
N ARG A 44 -10.05 -8.41 11.98
CA ARG A 44 -9.63 -8.83 13.32
C ARG A 44 -10.82 -9.40 14.05
N ILE A 45 -10.64 -10.54 14.72
CA ILE A 45 -11.70 -11.18 15.51
C ILE A 45 -11.23 -11.38 16.95
N ASP A 46 -12.07 -10.99 17.91
CA ASP A 46 -11.87 -11.19 19.35
C ASP A 46 -12.98 -12.12 19.87
N PHE A 47 -12.58 -13.24 20.49
CA PHE A 47 -13.48 -14.27 21.03
C PHE A 47 -13.84 -13.98 22.50
N HIS A 48 -15.14 -13.90 22.82
CA HIS A 48 -15.68 -13.53 24.14
C HIS A 48 -16.20 -14.72 24.94
N THR A 49 -16.14 -15.90 24.36
CA THR A 49 -16.34 -17.21 25.00
C THR A 49 -15.43 -18.20 24.29
N ASP A 50 -15.33 -19.43 24.80
CA ASP A 50 -14.91 -20.52 23.94
C ASP A 50 -15.80 -20.54 22.70
N TRP A 51 -15.17 -20.68 21.55
CA TRP A 51 -15.83 -20.73 20.27
C TRP A 51 -15.34 -21.92 19.47
N GLY A 52 -16.23 -22.60 18.76
CA GLY A 52 -15.84 -23.70 17.89
C GLY A 52 -16.79 -23.94 16.75
N ARG A 53 -16.26 -24.54 15.69
CA ARG A 53 -17.01 -24.99 14.52
C ARG A 53 -16.53 -26.38 14.10
N GLY A 54 -17.47 -27.24 13.74
CA GLY A 54 -17.16 -28.57 13.21
C GLY A 54 -16.50 -28.55 11.83
N PRO A 55 -16.16 -29.72 11.27
CA PRO A 55 -15.59 -29.82 9.93
C PRO A 55 -16.52 -29.24 8.85
N GLY A 56 -15.93 -28.74 7.76
CA GLY A 56 -16.68 -28.15 6.65
C GLY A 56 -15.81 -27.61 5.54
N ILE A 57 -16.45 -27.05 4.52
CA ILE A 57 -15.80 -26.50 3.33
C ILE A 57 -16.03 -25.00 3.26
N HIS A 58 -14.96 -24.23 3.13
CA HIS A 58 -15.02 -22.78 3.01
C HIS A 58 -15.38 -22.33 1.59
N HIS A 59 -16.18 -21.27 1.47
CA HIS A 59 -16.52 -20.64 0.19
C HIS A 59 -15.47 -19.61 -0.27
N ALA A 60 -14.51 -19.28 0.58
CA ALA A 60 -13.38 -18.37 0.32
C ALA A 60 -12.05 -19.04 0.71
N ASN A 61 -10.96 -18.59 0.11
CA ASN A 61 -9.62 -18.89 0.63
C ASN A 61 -9.48 -18.20 1.97
N THR A 62 -9.36 -18.98 3.05
CA THR A 62 -9.47 -18.46 4.42
C THR A 62 -8.16 -18.62 5.17
N GLU A 63 -7.70 -17.56 5.84
CA GLU A 63 -6.51 -17.61 6.69
C GLU A 63 -6.82 -17.17 8.11
N TYR A 64 -6.23 -17.86 9.08
CA TYR A 64 -6.29 -17.53 10.51
C TYR A 64 -4.88 -17.31 11.03
N PHE A 65 -4.66 -16.23 11.77
CA PHE A 65 -3.39 -15.98 12.46
C PHE A 65 -3.64 -15.56 13.91
N VAL A 66 -3.12 -16.33 14.87
CA VAL A 66 -3.32 -16.09 16.30
C VAL A 66 -2.40 -14.98 16.80
N LEU A 67 -2.99 -13.83 17.16
CA LEU A 67 -2.27 -12.72 17.79
C LEU A 67 -2.03 -12.98 19.28
N GLU A 68 -3.07 -13.44 19.97
CA GLU A 68 -3.11 -13.72 21.41
C GLU A 68 -4.06 -14.91 21.66
N GLY A 69 -3.79 -15.73 22.68
CA GLY A 69 -4.61 -16.91 23.00
C GLY A 69 -4.18 -18.17 22.24
N SER A 70 -5.15 -19.01 21.87
CA SER A 70 -4.88 -20.31 21.22
C SER A 70 -5.96 -20.75 20.24
N MET A 71 -5.51 -21.48 19.23
CA MET A 71 -6.33 -22.17 18.24
C MET A 71 -6.11 -23.67 18.35
N THR A 72 -7.18 -24.45 18.30
CA THR A 72 -7.11 -25.90 18.11
C THR A 72 -7.73 -26.24 16.75
N TYR A 73 -6.97 -26.89 15.87
CA TYR A 73 -7.43 -27.41 14.59
C TYR A 73 -7.27 -28.93 14.56
N GLY A 74 -8.37 -29.67 14.42
CA GLY A 74 -8.42 -31.11 14.69
C GLY A 74 -7.89 -31.40 16.10
N ASP A 75 -6.83 -32.19 16.19
CA ASP A 75 -6.17 -32.55 17.45
C ASP A 75 -4.99 -31.64 17.82
N ARG A 76 -4.62 -30.67 16.98
CA ARG A 76 -3.43 -29.84 17.16
C ARG A 76 -3.80 -28.49 17.76
N THR A 77 -3.22 -28.15 18.91
CA THR A 77 -3.36 -26.83 19.54
C THR A 77 -2.10 -26.01 19.37
N ILE A 78 -2.24 -24.75 18.94
CA ILE A 78 -1.15 -23.79 18.74
C ILE A 78 -1.54 -22.46 19.38
N GLY A 79 -0.59 -21.82 20.06
CA GLY A 79 -0.80 -20.52 20.70
C GLY A 79 -0.61 -19.35 19.73
N LYS A 80 -0.15 -18.21 20.28
CA LYS A 80 0.32 -17.05 19.50
C LYS A 80 1.25 -17.49 18.36
N GLY A 81 1.05 -16.91 17.17
CA GLY A 81 1.78 -17.28 15.96
C GLY A 81 1.25 -18.56 15.30
N GLY A 82 0.17 -19.15 15.80
CA GLY A 82 -0.56 -20.20 15.09
C GLY A 82 -1.13 -19.65 13.79
N TYR A 83 -0.76 -20.26 12.67
CA TYR A 83 -1.25 -19.91 11.34
C TYR A 83 -1.99 -21.11 10.72
N LEU A 84 -3.14 -20.85 10.12
CA LEU A 84 -3.92 -21.83 9.36
C LEU A 84 -4.33 -21.21 8.02
N TYR A 85 -4.04 -21.88 6.92
CA TYR A 85 -4.64 -21.62 5.60
C TYR A 85 -5.62 -22.75 5.27
N ALA A 86 -6.86 -22.36 4.97
CA ALA A 86 -7.98 -23.20 4.59
C ALA A 86 -8.42 -22.81 3.17
N PRO A 87 -8.00 -23.56 2.14
CA PRO A 87 -8.34 -23.22 0.75
C PRO A 87 -9.84 -23.39 0.47
N LYS A 88 -10.36 -22.54 -0.43
CA LYS A 88 -11.72 -22.63 -0.94
C LYS A 88 -12.00 -24.02 -1.50
N GLY A 89 -13.14 -24.60 -1.15
CA GLY A 89 -13.57 -25.89 -1.69
C GLY A 89 -12.85 -27.12 -1.13
N VAL A 90 -11.89 -26.95 -0.21
CA VAL A 90 -11.19 -28.06 0.46
C VAL A 90 -11.85 -28.37 1.81
N PRO A 91 -12.18 -29.64 2.12
CA PRO A 91 -12.66 -30.03 3.43
C PRO A 91 -11.64 -29.72 4.52
N THR A 92 -12.10 -28.99 5.53
CA THR A 92 -11.33 -28.60 6.72
C THR A 92 -11.87 -29.32 7.95
N ASP A 93 -10.98 -29.54 8.91
CA ASP A 93 -11.30 -30.16 10.19
C ASP A 93 -11.97 -29.16 11.15
N ALA A 94 -12.44 -29.66 12.29
CA ALA A 94 -12.98 -28.83 13.35
C ALA A 94 -11.94 -27.82 13.84
N ILE A 95 -12.40 -26.59 14.11
CA ILE A 95 -11.58 -25.50 14.63
C ILE A 95 -12.20 -24.95 15.91
N LYS A 96 -11.36 -24.64 16.89
CA LYS A 96 -11.76 -24.06 18.18
C LYS A 96 -10.81 -22.95 18.58
N PHE A 97 -11.36 -21.95 19.26
CA PHE A 97 -10.63 -20.85 19.89
C PHE A 97 -11.05 -20.75 21.34
N SER A 98 -10.08 -20.56 22.24
CA SER A 98 -10.36 -20.34 23.66
C SER A 98 -10.87 -18.92 23.90
N GLU A 99 -11.69 -18.72 24.93
CA GLU A 99 -12.11 -17.38 25.37
C GLU A 99 -10.90 -16.43 25.53
N GLY A 100 -11.04 -15.20 25.04
CA GLY A 100 -9.99 -14.18 25.07
C GLY A 100 -8.97 -14.29 23.93
N THR A 101 -9.09 -15.28 23.05
CA THR A 101 -8.26 -15.38 21.84
C THR A 101 -8.55 -14.22 20.89
N LYS A 102 -7.50 -13.71 20.24
CA LYS A 102 -7.57 -12.66 19.22
C LYS A 102 -6.83 -13.13 17.99
N ILE A 103 -7.45 -12.96 16.83
CA ILE A 103 -6.89 -13.41 15.56
C ILE A 103 -6.98 -12.32 14.49
N LEU A 104 -6.10 -12.43 13.51
CA LEU A 104 -6.38 -11.91 12.17
C LEU A 104 -7.07 -13.02 11.38
N HIS A 105 -8.09 -12.66 10.63
CA HIS A 105 -8.89 -13.56 9.82
C HIS A 105 -9.05 -12.96 8.43
N TYR A 106 -8.62 -13.68 7.42
CA TYR A 106 -8.66 -13.24 6.03
C TYR A 106 -9.55 -14.15 5.21
N ARG A 107 -10.27 -13.58 4.24
CA ARG A 107 -11.05 -14.28 3.23
C ARG A 107 -10.73 -13.67 1.88
N GLU A 108 -10.41 -14.48 0.88
CA GLU A 108 -10.21 -14.03 -0.49
C GLU A 108 -11.09 -14.83 -1.46
N TYR A 109 -11.61 -14.13 -2.46
CA TYR A 109 -12.39 -14.69 -3.58
C TYR A 109 -13.67 -15.43 -3.15
N GLY A 110 -14.31 -14.94 -2.08
CA GLY A 110 -15.57 -15.46 -1.58
C GLY A 110 -16.01 -14.83 -0.26
N ASP A 111 -17.26 -15.09 0.12
CA ASP A 111 -17.89 -14.56 1.33
C ASP A 111 -17.65 -15.46 2.57
N ALA A 112 -18.45 -15.25 3.63
CA ALA A 112 -18.40 -16.02 4.87
C ALA A 112 -18.89 -17.48 4.74
N GLY A 113 -19.39 -17.89 3.58
CA GLY A 113 -20.07 -19.15 3.35
C GLY A 113 -19.26 -20.37 3.78
N PHE A 114 -19.97 -21.35 4.33
CA PHE A 114 -19.37 -22.57 4.86
C PHE A 114 -20.36 -23.73 4.75
N ASP A 115 -19.94 -24.83 4.14
CA ASP A 115 -20.75 -26.04 4.03
C ASP A 115 -20.28 -27.07 5.06
N PRO A 116 -21.07 -27.35 6.13
CA PRO A 116 -20.70 -28.38 7.11
C PRO A 116 -20.57 -29.76 6.46
N VAL A 117 -19.57 -30.52 6.87
CA VAL A 117 -19.38 -31.92 6.44
C VAL A 117 -19.10 -32.83 7.63
N ASP A 118 -19.29 -34.13 7.46
CA ASP A 118 -19.07 -35.10 8.54
C ASP A 118 -17.58 -35.25 8.92
N SER A 119 -16.66 -35.08 7.96
CA SER A 119 -15.21 -35.16 8.19
C SER A 119 -14.40 -34.61 7.01
N VAL A 120 -13.09 -34.50 7.19
CA VAL A 120 -12.11 -34.14 6.14
C VAL A 120 -12.07 -35.11 4.94
N ASN A 121 -12.72 -36.28 5.03
CA ASN A 121 -12.84 -37.24 3.93
C ASN A 121 -13.95 -36.89 2.93
N ALA A 122 -14.71 -35.83 3.18
CA ALA A 122 -15.71 -35.34 2.22
C ALA A 122 -15.06 -35.02 0.85
N PRO A 123 -15.81 -35.08 -0.25
CA PRO A 123 -15.27 -34.69 -1.54
C PRO A 123 -14.95 -33.19 -1.56
N ARG A 124 -13.75 -32.83 -2.03
CA ARG A 124 -13.39 -31.45 -2.38
C ARG A 124 -14.17 -30.98 -3.60
N TRP A 125 -14.34 -29.67 -3.74
CA TRP A 125 -14.92 -29.10 -4.97
C TRP A 125 -14.01 -29.37 -6.18
N PRO A 126 -14.57 -29.51 -7.41
CA PRO A 126 -13.80 -29.90 -8.59
C PRO A 126 -12.65 -28.95 -8.96
N ASP A 127 -12.80 -27.67 -8.65
CA ASP A 127 -11.87 -26.58 -8.93
C ASP A 127 -11.01 -26.19 -7.72
N ALA A 128 -11.19 -26.85 -6.57
CA ALA A 128 -10.39 -26.62 -5.38
C ALA A 128 -8.92 -26.94 -5.63
N ARG A 129 -8.04 -26.03 -5.19
CA ARG A 129 -6.59 -26.15 -5.32
C ARG A 129 -5.95 -26.14 -3.94
N GLU A 130 -4.68 -26.54 -3.91
CA GLU A 130 -3.85 -26.54 -2.70
C GLU A 130 -4.40 -27.47 -1.60
N ASP A 131 -3.74 -27.48 -0.46
CA ASP A 131 -4.14 -28.24 0.72
C ASP A 131 -4.05 -27.34 1.95
N VAL A 132 -4.69 -27.76 3.04
CA VAL A 132 -4.67 -27.04 4.31
C VAL A 132 -3.23 -26.94 4.84
N ILE A 133 -2.82 -25.73 5.25
CA ILE A 133 -1.50 -25.47 5.86
C ILE A 133 -1.69 -25.08 7.32
N ILE A 134 -0.90 -25.67 8.23
CA ILE A 134 -0.91 -25.32 9.66
C ILE A 134 0.52 -25.14 10.17
N LEU A 135 0.85 -23.92 10.58
CA LEU A 135 2.19 -23.55 11.02
C LEU A 135 2.18 -23.03 12.46
N ASP A 136 3.26 -23.32 13.17
CA ASP A 136 3.66 -22.60 14.37
C ASP A 136 4.77 -21.62 13.96
N THR A 137 4.42 -20.35 13.75
CA THR A 137 5.38 -19.38 13.23
C THR A 137 6.42 -18.99 14.26
N GLU A 138 6.18 -19.18 15.56
CA GLU A 138 7.16 -18.92 16.61
C GLU A 138 8.30 -19.94 16.56
N ALA A 139 8.00 -21.18 16.17
CA ALA A 139 8.99 -22.24 15.95
C ALA A 139 9.76 -22.11 14.63
N MET A 140 9.28 -21.31 13.67
CA MET A 140 9.94 -21.10 12.39
C MET A 140 11.19 -20.23 12.52
N LYS A 141 12.19 -20.49 11.68
CA LYS A 141 13.38 -19.63 11.55
C LYS A 141 13.09 -18.45 10.63
N TRP A 142 13.73 -17.34 10.91
CA TRP A 142 13.73 -16.17 10.04
C TRP A 142 14.81 -16.34 8.96
N ASP A 143 14.43 -16.17 7.71
CA ASP A 143 15.38 -16.10 6.60
C ASP A 143 15.67 -14.63 6.29
N ALA A 144 16.94 -14.31 5.99
CA ALA A 144 17.24 -12.98 5.46
C ALA A 144 16.63 -12.85 4.07
N VAL A 145 16.00 -11.71 3.77
CA VAL A 145 15.49 -11.46 2.42
C VAL A 145 16.67 -11.43 1.43
N PRO A 146 16.70 -12.32 0.42
CA PRO A 146 17.80 -12.35 -0.54
C PRO A 146 17.65 -11.21 -1.56
N ASN A 147 18.78 -10.61 -1.96
CA ASN A 147 19.00 -9.66 -3.09
C ASN A 147 18.96 -8.13 -2.86
N PRO A 148 19.68 -7.36 -3.73
CA PRO A 148 20.05 -5.96 -3.54
C PRO A 148 18.93 -5.04 -4.01
N GLY A 149 18.36 -4.28 -3.08
CA GLY A 149 17.34 -3.28 -3.37
C GLY A 149 17.21 -2.43 -2.13
N PRO A 150 16.63 -2.95 -1.05
CA PRO A 150 16.67 -2.35 0.27
C PRO A 150 18.01 -2.57 0.98
N MET A 151 18.31 -1.76 1.99
CA MET A 151 19.42 -2.02 2.92
C MET A 151 19.26 -3.39 3.59
N PRO A 152 20.33 -4.16 3.85
CA PRO A 152 20.24 -5.36 4.66
C PRO A 152 19.56 -5.11 6.02
N GLY A 153 18.76 -6.07 6.49
CA GLY A 153 18.02 -5.94 7.75
C GLY A 153 16.55 -6.32 7.69
N LEU A 154 16.07 -6.78 6.53
CA LEU A 154 14.76 -7.42 6.39
C LEU A 154 14.88 -8.93 6.48
N TYR A 155 13.95 -9.52 7.22
CA TYR A 155 13.81 -10.95 7.41
C TYR A 155 12.40 -11.39 7.07
N ILE A 156 12.26 -12.63 6.58
CA ILE A 156 11.01 -13.17 6.09
C ILE A 156 10.74 -14.57 6.63
N LYS A 157 9.46 -14.88 6.83
CA LYS A 157 8.91 -16.23 6.98
C LYS A 157 7.75 -16.37 6.00
N TYR A 158 7.90 -17.23 4.99
CA TYR A 158 6.78 -17.56 4.08
C TYR A 158 5.81 -18.50 4.80
N LEU A 159 4.54 -18.11 4.86
CA LEU A 159 3.49 -18.90 5.52
C LEU A 159 2.65 -19.65 4.48
N HIS A 160 2.33 -18.99 3.38
CA HIS A 160 1.59 -19.53 2.25
C HIS A 160 2.07 -18.84 0.96
N VAL A 161 2.19 -19.61 -0.11
CA VAL A 161 2.51 -19.12 -1.47
C VAL A 161 1.67 -19.94 -2.45
N ASP A 162 0.74 -19.28 -3.14
CA ASP A 162 0.00 -19.87 -4.26
C ASP A 162 0.94 -19.98 -5.47
N PRO A 163 1.26 -21.20 -5.94
CA PRO A 163 2.20 -21.40 -7.03
C PRO A 163 1.65 -20.98 -8.41
N VAL A 164 0.36 -20.71 -8.53
CA VAL A 164 -0.31 -20.33 -9.78
C VAL A 164 -0.45 -18.82 -9.88
N THR A 165 -0.98 -18.18 -8.85
CA THR A 165 -1.24 -16.73 -8.86
C THR A 165 -0.03 -15.93 -8.39
N GLY A 166 0.87 -16.54 -7.61
CA GLY A 166 1.93 -15.84 -6.91
C GLY A 166 1.42 -15.07 -5.68
N PHE A 167 0.17 -15.28 -5.26
CA PHE A 167 -0.35 -14.78 -3.99
C PHE A 167 0.46 -15.35 -2.82
N TYR A 168 0.74 -14.55 -1.81
CA TYR A 168 1.48 -15.06 -0.65
C TYR A 168 1.25 -14.26 0.63
N THR A 169 1.26 -15.02 1.72
CA THR A 169 1.24 -14.52 3.10
C THR A 169 2.58 -14.77 3.75
N ARG A 170 3.11 -13.75 4.42
CA ARG A 170 4.43 -13.78 5.04
C ARG A 170 4.45 -13.00 6.35
N LEU A 171 5.34 -13.41 7.26
CA LEU A 171 5.83 -12.48 8.27
C LEU A 171 7.05 -11.76 7.71
N VAL A 172 7.10 -10.44 7.88
CA VAL A 172 8.26 -9.62 7.54
C VAL A 172 8.73 -8.92 8.81
N HIS A 173 10.03 -8.98 9.10
CA HIS A 173 10.64 -8.26 10.20
C HIS A 173 11.71 -7.31 9.67
N ALA A 174 11.56 -6.02 9.96
CA ALA A 174 12.61 -5.03 9.80
C ALA A 174 13.34 -4.88 11.15
N GLN A 175 14.64 -5.19 11.17
CA GLN A 175 15.46 -4.95 12.35
C GLN A 175 15.46 -3.46 12.73
N GLU A 176 15.75 -3.14 13.98
CA GLU A 176 15.92 -1.75 14.43
C GLU A 176 16.89 -0.96 13.54
N GLY A 177 16.50 0.25 13.13
CA GLY A 177 17.33 1.13 12.32
C GLY A 177 17.46 0.71 10.84
N TRP A 178 16.62 -0.21 10.37
CA TRP A 178 16.46 -0.44 8.94
C TRP A 178 15.72 0.75 8.31
N ALA A 179 16.14 1.16 7.11
CA ALA A 179 15.51 2.28 6.42
C ALA A 179 15.60 2.19 4.89
N ASP A 180 14.59 2.74 4.21
CA ASP A 180 14.60 2.99 2.77
C ASP A 180 14.18 4.44 2.48
N HIS A 181 15.07 5.17 1.83
CA HIS A 181 14.89 6.58 1.49
C HIS A 181 14.20 6.79 0.13
N ARG A 182 13.74 5.74 -0.55
CA ARG A 182 13.04 5.85 -1.84
C ARG A 182 11.56 5.55 -1.65
N LEU A 183 10.71 6.10 -2.52
CA LEU A 183 9.31 5.72 -2.57
C LEU A 183 9.15 4.48 -3.44
N ALA A 184 8.65 3.40 -2.85
CA ALA A 184 8.38 2.16 -3.55
C ALA A 184 6.93 2.12 -4.08
N HIS A 185 6.72 1.39 -5.17
CA HIS A 185 5.43 0.96 -5.67
C HIS A 185 5.59 -0.34 -6.45
N HIS A 186 4.51 -1.10 -6.62
CA HIS A 186 4.56 -2.52 -6.96
C HIS A 186 3.43 -2.92 -7.93
N PRO A 187 3.57 -4.01 -8.70
CA PRO A 187 2.53 -4.49 -9.63
C PRO A 187 1.32 -5.14 -8.93
N CYS A 188 1.46 -5.53 -7.66
CA CYS A 188 0.48 -6.21 -6.83
C CYS A 188 -0.03 -5.29 -5.71
N TYR A 189 -1.15 -5.65 -5.08
CA TYR A 189 -1.51 -5.03 -3.82
C TYR A 189 -0.54 -5.46 -2.71
N GLU A 190 -0.42 -4.62 -1.70
CA GLU A 190 0.23 -4.97 -0.45
C GLU A 190 -0.67 -4.61 0.73
N GLU A 191 -0.90 -5.56 1.63
CA GLU A 191 -1.56 -5.27 2.90
C GLU A 191 -0.73 -5.79 4.06
N ALA A 192 -0.82 -5.12 5.21
CA ALA A 192 -0.13 -5.58 6.39
C ALA A 192 -0.84 -5.19 7.69
N TYR A 193 -0.64 -6.02 8.71
CA TYR A 193 -0.97 -5.71 10.10
C TYR A 193 0.30 -5.74 10.94
N THR A 194 0.60 -4.65 11.65
CA THR A 194 1.77 -4.57 12.53
C THR A 194 1.51 -5.38 13.80
N ILE A 195 2.33 -6.40 14.06
CA ILE A 195 2.19 -7.29 15.23
C ILE A 195 3.24 -7.04 16.32
N GLN A 196 4.32 -6.32 16.00
CA GLN A 196 5.38 -5.94 16.93
C GLN A 196 6.06 -4.64 16.49
N GLY A 197 6.46 -3.83 17.47
CA GLY A 197 7.32 -2.67 17.25
C GLY A 197 6.61 -1.56 16.47
N HIS A 198 7.41 -0.70 15.83
CA HIS A 198 6.86 0.33 14.94
C HIS A 198 7.86 0.82 13.88
N MET A 199 7.29 1.36 12.81
CA MET A 199 8.01 1.99 11.71
C MET A 199 7.46 3.38 11.45
N GLU A 200 8.34 4.36 11.32
CA GLU A 200 8.00 5.69 10.82
C GLU A 200 8.04 5.67 9.30
N TYR A 201 7.04 6.29 8.68
CA TYR A 201 6.99 6.47 7.24
C TYR A 201 6.23 7.74 6.85
N ASN A 202 6.25 8.09 5.56
CA ASN A 202 5.72 9.35 5.05
C ASN A 202 4.25 9.65 5.40
N PHE A 203 3.40 8.63 5.60
CA PHE A 203 2.00 8.85 5.98
C PHE A 203 1.71 8.62 7.48
N GLY A 204 2.75 8.45 8.32
CA GLY A 204 2.62 8.39 9.78
C GLY A 204 3.44 7.26 10.43
N THR A 205 2.92 6.68 11.52
CA THR A 205 3.58 5.59 12.24
C THR A 205 2.80 4.28 12.12
N LEU A 206 3.44 3.24 11.61
CA LEU A 206 2.93 1.87 11.63
C LEU A 206 3.34 1.21 12.96
N ASP A 207 2.56 1.41 14.01
CA ASP A 207 2.75 0.76 15.32
C ASP A 207 1.89 -0.51 15.49
N LYS A 208 2.17 -1.31 16.53
CA LYS A 208 1.41 -2.54 16.81
C LYS A 208 -0.10 -2.26 16.82
N GLY A 209 -0.84 -2.97 15.98
CA GLY A 209 -2.28 -2.79 15.82
C GLY A 209 -2.69 -1.95 14.62
N THR A 210 -1.73 -1.38 13.90
CA THR A 210 -1.98 -0.64 12.67
C THR A 210 -2.10 -1.56 11.46
N TYR A 211 -3.11 -1.29 10.63
CA TYR A 211 -3.39 -1.98 9.36
C TYR A 211 -3.32 -1.02 8.17
N PHE A 212 -2.88 -1.55 7.03
CA PHE A 212 -2.99 -0.92 5.71
C PHE A 212 -3.38 -1.94 4.63
N PHE A 213 -4.00 -1.44 3.57
CA PHE A 213 -4.28 -2.13 2.31
C PHE A 213 -3.98 -1.16 1.16
N ARG A 214 -2.89 -1.38 0.43
CA ARG A 214 -2.45 -0.56 -0.70
C ARG A 214 -2.74 -1.32 -2.00
N PRO A 215 -3.67 -0.85 -2.85
CA PRO A 215 -3.82 -1.35 -4.20
C PRO A 215 -2.51 -1.28 -5.00
N ALA A 216 -2.47 -2.00 -6.12
CA ALA A 216 -1.30 -2.00 -6.99
C ALA A 216 -0.92 -0.56 -7.40
N ARG A 217 0.40 -0.32 -7.49
CA ARG A 217 1.02 0.94 -7.91
C ARG A 217 0.84 2.13 -6.98
N VAL A 218 0.23 1.96 -5.81
CA VAL A 218 0.21 3.00 -4.77
C VAL A 218 1.62 3.20 -4.24
N LYS A 219 2.08 4.45 -4.31
CA LYS A 219 3.38 4.88 -3.78
C LYS A 219 3.40 4.92 -2.26
N HIS A 220 4.50 4.49 -1.67
CA HIS A 220 4.69 4.50 -0.23
C HIS A 220 6.17 4.52 0.18
N GLY A 221 6.42 4.97 1.41
CA GLY A 221 7.76 5.24 1.94
C GLY A 221 8.02 6.75 1.94
N HIS A 222 9.07 7.27 2.55
CA HIS A 222 10.25 6.60 3.11
C HIS A 222 9.96 5.78 4.35
N PHE A 223 10.79 4.79 4.65
CA PHE A 223 10.61 3.91 5.80
C PHE A 223 11.79 3.97 6.75
N THR A 224 11.49 3.95 8.06
CA THR A 224 12.48 3.76 9.12
C THR A 224 11.89 2.92 10.25
N SER A 225 12.50 1.77 10.54
CA SER A 225 12.14 0.97 11.71
C SER A 225 12.81 1.52 12.96
N MET A 226 12.05 1.60 14.03
CA MET A 226 12.47 2.22 15.29
C MET A 226 12.92 1.19 16.32
N GLU A 227 13.07 1.61 17.58
CA GLU A 227 13.55 0.77 18.69
C GLU A 227 12.81 -0.58 18.74
N GLY A 228 13.57 -1.68 18.75
CA GLY A 228 13.04 -3.05 18.72
C GLY A 228 12.59 -3.55 17.33
N GLY A 229 12.76 -2.74 16.29
CA GLY A 229 12.36 -3.06 14.92
C GLY A 229 10.84 -3.02 14.72
N ALA A 230 10.37 -3.62 13.63
CA ALA A 230 8.95 -3.79 13.36
C ALA A 230 8.67 -5.11 12.65
N THR A 231 7.54 -5.73 12.98
CA THR A 231 7.11 -6.99 12.38
C THR A 231 5.67 -6.89 11.92
N TRP A 232 5.40 -7.36 10.70
CA TRP A 232 4.07 -7.42 10.12
C TRP A 232 3.71 -8.83 9.69
N LEU A 233 2.41 -9.15 9.78
CA LEU A 233 1.80 -10.14 8.90
C LEU A 233 1.39 -9.40 7.63
N LEU A 234 1.94 -9.81 6.49
CA LEU A 234 1.88 -9.06 5.25
C LEU A 234 1.47 -10.00 4.09
N ARG A 235 0.56 -9.54 3.24
CA ARG A 235 -0.01 -10.30 2.12
C ARG A 235 0.08 -9.50 0.82
N SER A 236 0.27 -10.21 -0.29
CA SER A 236 0.32 -9.63 -1.64
C SER A 236 -0.33 -10.61 -2.63
N ASP A 237 -1.09 -10.13 -3.60
CA ASP A 237 -1.73 -10.95 -4.66
C ASP A 237 -0.82 -11.29 -5.83
N GLY A 238 0.47 -11.00 -5.73
CA GLY A 238 1.47 -11.32 -6.74
C GLY A 238 2.85 -10.90 -6.27
N GLU A 239 3.89 -11.31 -7.00
CA GLU A 239 5.30 -11.06 -6.64
C GLU A 239 5.58 -9.58 -6.39
N LEU A 240 6.06 -9.26 -5.18
CA LEU A 240 6.35 -7.89 -4.76
C LEU A 240 7.67 -7.39 -5.37
N PHE A 241 7.58 -6.90 -6.61
CA PHE A 241 8.69 -6.25 -7.31
C PHE A 241 8.70 -4.74 -7.02
N ASN A 242 9.76 -4.24 -6.37
CA ASN A 242 9.86 -2.82 -5.99
C ASN A 242 10.28 -1.94 -7.17
N TRP A 243 9.46 -0.97 -7.53
CA TRP A 243 9.81 0.15 -8.41
C TRP A 243 9.98 1.43 -7.59
N TYR A 244 11.05 2.18 -7.83
CA TYR A 244 11.43 3.31 -6.99
C TYR A 244 11.22 4.66 -7.67
N THR A 245 10.75 5.63 -6.89
CA THR A 245 10.74 7.06 -7.24
C THR A 245 11.70 7.81 -6.30
N GLN A 246 12.38 8.82 -6.83
CA GLN A 246 13.23 9.75 -6.11
C GLN A 246 12.91 11.19 -6.54
N ASN A 247 13.28 12.17 -5.70
CA ASN A 247 12.98 13.58 -5.92
C ASN A 247 11.49 13.82 -6.19
N GLU A 248 10.64 13.10 -5.48
CA GLU A 248 9.18 13.18 -5.58
C GLU A 248 8.67 14.57 -5.19
N TRP A 249 7.63 15.00 -5.90
CA TRP A 249 6.89 16.21 -5.59
C TRP A 249 5.49 16.11 -6.17
N VAL A 250 4.52 16.67 -5.44
CA VAL A 250 3.17 16.92 -5.90
C VAL A 250 2.83 18.36 -5.57
N ARG A 251 2.35 19.09 -6.59
CA ARG A 251 1.77 20.42 -6.43
C ARG A 251 0.45 20.46 -7.16
N TRP A 252 -0.61 20.69 -6.42
CA TRP A 252 -1.98 20.74 -6.92
C TRP A 252 -2.46 22.19 -6.95
N GLY A 253 -3.09 22.57 -8.06
CA GLY A 253 -3.54 23.93 -8.30
C GLY A 253 -4.76 24.01 -9.22
N GLY A 254 -5.32 25.21 -9.27
CA GLY A 254 -6.55 25.57 -9.96
C GLY A 254 -7.07 26.89 -9.41
N GLU A 255 -8.05 27.50 -10.09
CA GLU A 255 -8.67 28.73 -9.58
C GLU A 255 -9.69 28.39 -8.49
N ALA A 256 -9.42 28.82 -7.26
CA ALA A 256 -10.33 28.62 -6.15
C ALA A 256 -11.57 29.51 -6.31
N LEU A 257 -12.72 28.88 -6.56
CA LEU A 257 -13.99 29.58 -6.79
C LEU A 257 -14.76 29.87 -5.50
N ASN A 258 -14.66 28.98 -4.51
CA ASN A 258 -15.49 29.01 -3.29
C ASN A 258 -14.76 28.52 -2.03
N TYR A 259 -13.43 28.51 -2.03
CA TYR A 259 -12.59 28.14 -0.90
C TYR A 259 -11.33 29.01 -0.85
N GLY A 260 -10.67 29.08 0.31
CA GLY A 260 -9.50 29.93 0.55
C GLY A 260 -9.80 31.09 1.51
N PRO A 261 -8.79 31.92 1.83
CA PRO A 261 -8.96 33.08 2.70
C PRO A 261 -10.03 34.03 2.15
N VAL A 262 -10.98 34.41 3.02
CA VAL A 262 -12.12 35.29 2.67
C VAL A 262 -11.66 36.69 2.23
N ASP A 263 -10.46 37.10 2.66
CA ASP A 263 -9.82 38.37 2.37
C ASP A 263 -8.80 38.32 1.23
N ALA A 264 -8.68 37.19 0.52
CA ALA A 264 -7.77 37.07 -0.61
C ALA A 264 -8.17 38.05 -1.74
N LYS A 265 -7.25 38.95 -2.11
CA LYS A 265 -7.45 39.91 -3.22
C LYS A 265 -7.61 39.25 -4.59
N HIS A 266 -7.12 38.01 -4.73
CA HIS A 266 -7.17 37.21 -5.95
C HIS A 266 -7.50 35.76 -5.59
N PRO A 267 -8.19 34.99 -6.47
CA PRO A 267 -8.39 33.57 -6.29
C PRO A 267 -7.05 32.85 -6.02
N LEU A 268 -7.03 31.94 -5.06
CA LEU A 268 -5.90 31.04 -4.89
C LEU A 268 -5.73 30.23 -6.18
N ARG A 269 -4.51 30.15 -6.68
CA ARG A 269 -4.15 29.37 -7.89
C ARG A 269 -3.49 28.04 -7.57
N TRP A 270 -3.00 27.91 -6.35
CA TRP A 270 -2.36 26.71 -5.83
C TRP A 270 -3.03 26.39 -4.51
N SER A 271 -3.52 25.18 -4.39
CA SER A 271 -4.27 24.77 -3.20
C SER A 271 -3.44 23.88 -2.28
N MET A 272 -2.50 23.09 -2.81
CA MET A 272 -1.63 22.21 -2.01
C MET A 272 -0.28 21.97 -2.68
N SER A 273 0.77 21.81 -1.88
CA SER A 273 2.07 21.27 -2.29
C SER A 273 2.57 20.33 -1.22
N SER A 274 3.12 19.18 -1.59
CA SER A 274 3.77 18.29 -0.62
C SER A 274 4.91 19.00 0.10
N HIS A 275 5.65 19.87 -0.59
CA HIS A 275 6.76 20.64 0.00
C HIS A 275 6.29 21.56 1.13
N ASP A 276 5.23 22.33 0.88
CA ASP A 276 4.68 23.30 1.85
C ASP A 276 3.88 22.62 2.99
N LEU A 277 3.35 21.42 2.73
CA LEU A 277 2.58 20.64 3.70
C LEU A 277 3.47 19.76 4.60
N ALA A 278 4.69 19.46 4.19
CA ALA A 278 5.65 18.74 5.03
C ALA A 278 6.00 19.60 6.25
N GLN A 279 5.59 19.14 7.43
CA GLN A 279 5.97 19.74 8.70
C GLN A 279 7.21 19.00 9.25
N PRO A 280 8.11 19.64 10.00
CA PRO A 280 9.20 18.96 10.67
C PRO A 280 8.64 18.02 11.76
N TRP A 281 8.51 16.73 11.44
CA TRP A 281 8.08 15.68 12.37
C TRP A 281 9.15 14.59 12.55
N ARG A 282 9.97 14.37 11.53
CA ARG A 282 11.06 13.38 11.57
C ARG A 282 12.11 13.77 12.60
N SER A 283 12.50 12.80 13.42
CA SER A 283 13.56 12.96 14.42
C SER A 283 14.95 13.00 13.77
N GLU A 284 15.95 13.59 14.43
CA GLU A 284 17.35 13.55 13.95
C GLU A 284 17.87 12.12 13.73
N THR A 285 17.37 11.17 14.53
CA THR A 285 17.67 9.75 14.38
C THR A 285 17.12 9.22 13.05
N ASP A 286 15.85 9.51 12.74
CA ASP A 286 15.22 9.13 11.48
C ASP A 286 15.98 9.71 10.27
N GLU A 287 16.32 11.00 10.30
CA GLU A 287 17.09 11.63 9.22
C GLU A 287 18.44 10.95 8.97
N LYS A 288 19.11 10.53 10.04
CA LYS A 288 20.40 9.83 9.96
C LYS A 288 20.24 8.45 9.34
N LEU A 289 19.15 7.73 9.66
CA LEU A 289 18.87 6.40 9.13
C LEU A 289 18.55 6.46 7.63
N LEU A 290 17.75 7.42 7.18
CA LEU A 290 17.48 7.66 5.77
C LEU A 290 18.75 8.01 4.98
N ARG A 291 19.63 8.86 5.53
CA ARG A 291 20.93 9.16 4.90
C ARG A 291 21.83 7.93 4.79
N LYS A 292 21.83 7.07 5.81
CA LYS A 292 22.57 5.81 5.78
C LYS A 292 22.04 4.88 4.68
N SER A 293 20.72 4.88 4.44
CA SER A 293 20.09 4.16 3.34
C SER A 293 20.61 4.62 1.98
N TRP A 294 20.62 5.93 1.76
CA TRP A 294 21.18 6.54 0.56
C TRP A 294 22.67 6.23 0.36
N ASP A 295 23.50 6.39 1.41
CA ASP A 295 24.93 6.08 1.35
C ASP A 295 25.19 4.62 0.95
N TYR A 296 24.35 3.69 1.43
CA TYR A 296 24.45 2.28 1.07
C TYR A 296 24.15 2.04 -0.42
N VAL A 297 23.05 2.60 -0.94
CA VAL A 297 22.67 2.46 -2.35
C VAL A 297 23.74 3.06 -3.27
N LYS A 298 24.28 4.23 -2.90
CA LYS A 298 25.40 4.87 -3.60
C LYS A 298 26.65 3.99 -3.63
N GLN A 299 26.97 3.30 -2.53
CA GLN A 299 28.11 2.37 -2.47
C GLN A 299 27.93 1.15 -3.38
N GLN A 300 26.69 0.76 -3.70
CA GLN A 300 26.40 -0.28 -4.69
C GLN A 300 26.58 0.21 -6.15
N GLY A 301 26.88 1.49 -6.36
CA GLY A 301 27.05 2.07 -7.70
C GLY A 301 25.74 2.31 -8.45
N ALA A 302 24.60 2.25 -7.76
CA ALA A 302 23.32 2.56 -8.35
C ALA A 302 23.19 4.09 -8.61
N PRO A 303 22.53 4.51 -9.70
CA PRO A 303 22.19 5.91 -9.90
C PRO A 303 21.20 6.34 -8.81
N ASP A 304 21.66 7.20 -7.90
CA ASP A 304 20.89 7.63 -6.74
C ASP A 304 21.20 9.10 -6.45
N ASP A 305 20.18 9.95 -6.60
CA ASP A 305 20.33 11.39 -6.38
C ASP A 305 20.43 11.69 -4.89
N PRO A 306 21.08 12.81 -4.48
CA PRO A 306 21.14 13.19 -3.09
C PRO A 306 19.75 13.31 -2.46
N PHE A 307 19.47 12.45 -1.49
CA PHE A 307 18.23 12.47 -0.73
C PHE A 307 18.10 13.77 0.09
N THR A 308 16.98 14.46 -0.09
CA THR A 308 16.58 15.61 0.73
C THR A 308 15.19 15.32 1.29
N ILE A 309 15.05 15.45 2.60
CA ILE A 309 13.76 15.27 3.28
C ILE A 309 12.76 16.28 2.74
N HIS A 310 11.53 15.81 2.53
CA HIS A 310 10.45 16.64 2.03
C HIS A 310 10.25 17.90 2.89
N GLY A 311 9.94 19.04 2.25
CA GLY A 311 9.83 20.34 2.91
C GLY A 311 11.15 20.98 3.36
N LYS A 312 12.30 20.32 3.16
CA LYS A 312 13.62 20.94 3.36
C LYS A 312 14.31 21.24 2.04
N GLY A 313 15.16 22.27 2.02
CA GLY A 313 15.96 22.63 0.86
C GLY A 313 15.15 23.34 -0.23
N VAL A 314 15.44 23.03 -1.50
CA VAL A 314 14.79 23.70 -2.65
C VAL A 314 13.50 22.95 -3.02
N ASP A 315 12.40 23.69 -3.18
CA ASP A 315 11.14 23.14 -3.68
C ASP A 315 11.29 22.63 -5.12
N LYS A 316 11.31 21.30 -5.25
CA LYS A 316 11.45 20.60 -6.54
C LYS A 316 10.27 20.86 -7.47
N SER A 317 9.07 21.10 -6.94
CA SER A 317 7.89 21.41 -7.75
C SER A 317 8.03 22.77 -8.44
N LEU A 318 8.60 23.78 -7.77
CA LEU A 318 8.87 25.08 -8.38
C LEU A 318 9.95 25.01 -9.46
N ILE A 319 11.00 24.20 -9.26
CA ILE A 319 12.00 23.94 -10.30
C ILE A 319 11.34 23.30 -11.52
N ALA A 320 10.51 22.28 -11.31
CA ALA A 320 9.83 21.59 -12.40
C ALA A 320 8.90 22.54 -13.19
N ILE A 321 8.13 23.38 -12.49
CA ILE A 321 7.28 24.40 -13.12
C ILE A 321 8.13 25.41 -13.89
N ALA A 322 9.22 25.92 -13.31
CA ALA A 322 10.08 26.89 -13.98
C ALA A 322 10.68 26.31 -15.27
N LYS A 323 11.17 25.07 -15.24
CA LYS A 323 11.66 24.35 -16.42
C LYS A 323 10.57 24.12 -17.46
N ALA A 324 9.37 23.76 -17.02
CA ALA A 324 8.21 23.59 -17.90
C ALA A 324 7.83 24.90 -18.60
N LEU A 325 7.84 26.02 -17.87
CA LEU A 325 7.58 27.35 -18.42
C LEU A 325 8.69 27.83 -19.36
N ASP A 326 9.95 27.56 -19.05
CA ASP A 326 11.08 27.88 -19.94
C ASP A 326 10.98 27.08 -21.24
N ALA A 327 10.74 25.77 -21.16
CA ALA A 327 10.50 24.91 -22.32
C ALA A 327 9.30 25.39 -23.16
N ALA A 328 8.22 25.80 -22.49
CA ALA A 328 7.04 26.38 -23.12
C ALA A 328 7.35 27.68 -23.88
N GLN A 329 8.12 28.59 -23.27
CA GLN A 329 8.52 29.86 -23.87
C GLN A 329 9.45 29.66 -25.07
N LEU A 330 10.39 28.71 -24.98
CA LEU A 330 11.27 28.34 -26.10
C LEU A 330 10.49 27.76 -27.28
N GLN A 331 9.39 27.04 -27.02
CA GLN A 331 8.51 26.51 -28.06
C GLN A 331 7.53 27.56 -28.62
N GLY A 332 7.12 28.54 -27.81
CA GLY A 332 6.18 29.61 -28.18
C GLY A 332 6.77 30.72 -29.04
N GLY A 333 8.07 30.68 -29.34
CA GLY A 333 8.77 31.72 -30.10
C GLY A 333 9.02 32.98 -29.27
N HIS A 334 10.22 33.56 -29.42
CA HIS A 334 10.56 34.82 -28.79
C HIS A 334 9.62 35.93 -29.28
N SER A 335 8.63 36.33 -28.47
CA SER A 335 8.06 37.68 -28.63
C SER A 335 9.08 38.68 -28.10
N HIS A 336 9.96 39.14 -28.99
CA HIS A 336 10.89 40.23 -28.70
C HIS A 336 10.09 41.53 -28.53
N ASN A 337 9.62 41.80 -27.33
CA ASN A 337 9.30 43.16 -26.91
C ASN A 337 10.59 43.84 -26.45
N ILE A 338 11.39 44.28 -27.42
CA ILE A 338 12.37 45.35 -27.21
C ILE A 338 11.98 46.46 -28.17
N GLY A 339 11.34 47.49 -27.62
CA GLY A 339 10.95 48.66 -28.37
C GLY A 339 12.17 49.35 -28.95
N HIS A 340 12.13 49.62 -30.26
CA HIS A 340 12.53 50.90 -30.84
C HIS A 340 11.99 51.02 -32.29
N THR A 341 11.05 51.96 -32.42
CA THR A 341 10.92 52.98 -33.46
C THR A 341 10.25 52.69 -34.82
N HIS A 342 9.41 53.69 -35.16
CA HIS A 342 8.96 54.19 -36.46
C HIS A 342 7.59 53.75 -36.97
N ASP A 343 6.71 54.76 -37.06
CA ASP A 343 5.49 54.82 -37.86
C ASP A 343 5.67 54.12 -39.20
N HIS A 344 4.75 53.21 -39.54
CA HIS A 344 4.14 53.14 -40.85
C HIS A 344 2.85 52.30 -40.77
N ASP A 345 1.76 52.91 -41.26
CA ASP A 345 0.46 52.29 -41.48
C ASP A 345 0.58 51.07 -42.41
N HIS A 346 0.25 49.88 -41.91
CA HIS A 346 -0.25 48.78 -42.74
C HIS A 346 -1.19 47.89 -41.91
N GLU A 347 -2.43 47.78 -42.39
CA GLU A 347 -3.39 46.74 -41.98
C GLU A 347 -2.78 45.36 -42.27
N HIS A 348 -2.35 44.67 -41.23
CA HIS A 348 -2.09 43.24 -41.27
C HIS A 348 -2.86 42.56 -40.15
N ASP A 349 -3.90 41.84 -40.58
CA ASP A 349 -4.64 40.87 -39.81
C ASP A 349 -3.67 39.76 -39.40
N HIS A 350 -3.16 39.83 -38.17
CA HIS A 350 -2.35 38.77 -37.58
C HIS A 350 -3.27 37.89 -36.75
N ASP A 351 -3.78 36.83 -37.37
CA ASP A 351 -4.31 35.67 -36.66
C ASP A 351 -3.19 35.08 -35.80
N HIS A 352 -3.17 35.48 -34.53
CA HIS A 352 -2.38 34.80 -33.51
C HIS A 352 -3.10 33.50 -33.14
N GLU A 353 -2.98 32.48 -33.99
CA GLU A 353 -3.19 31.11 -33.54
C GLU A 353 -2.11 30.80 -32.49
N HIS A 354 -2.43 31.07 -31.23
CA HIS A 354 -1.66 30.58 -30.10
C HIS A 354 -1.78 29.06 -30.10
N ALA A 355 -0.84 28.40 -30.76
CA ALA A 355 -0.67 26.96 -30.61
C ALA A 355 -0.58 26.68 -29.10
N PRO A 356 -1.35 25.72 -28.57
CA PRO A 356 -1.29 25.41 -27.15
C PRO A 356 0.14 25.02 -26.81
N VAL A 357 0.67 25.62 -25.75
CA VAL A 357 1.94 25.21 -25.15
C VAL A 357 1.82 23.73 -24.81
N THR A 358 2.58 22.89 -25.52
CA THR A 358 2.61 21.43 -25.28
C THR A 358 3.95 21.06 -24.67
N LEU A 359 3.94 20.71 -23.38
CA LEU A 359 5.13 20.14 -22.75
C LEU A 359 5.51 18.86 -23.50
N LYS A 360 6.73 18.84 -24.05
CA LYS A 360 7.31 17.64 -24.63
C LYS A 360 7.83 16.77 -23.50
N TRP A 361 7.05 15.75 -23.17
CA TRP A 361 7.52 14.65 -22.35
C TRP A 361 8.50 13.79 -23.14
N ASP A 362 9.48 13.18 -22.46
CA ASP A 362 10.40 12.22 -23.09
C ASP A 362 9.66 11.00 -23.65
N VAL A 363 8.52 10.64 -23.03
CA VAL A 363 7.61 9.56 -23.42
C VAL A 363 6.16 10.04 -23.25
N ASP A 364 5.26 9.64 -24.16
CA ASP A 364 3.82 9.86 -23.98
C ASP A 364 3.36 9.17 -22.68
N PRO A 365 2.76 9.90 -21.70
CA PRO A 365 2.28 9.29 -20.46
C PRO A 365 1.35 8.08 -20.66
N ARG A 366 0.58 8.04 -21.77
CA ARG A 366 -0.28 6.89 -22.09
C ARG A 366 0.50 5.62 -22.44
N ALA A 367 1.74 5.76 -22.91
CA ALA A 367 2.62 4.62 -23.17
C ALA A 367 3.14 3.99 -21.87
N MET A 368 2.95 4.65 -20.71
CA MET A 368 3.27 4.13 -19.39
C MET A 368 2.05 3.46 -18.71
N GLU A 369 0.94 3.29 -19.41
CA GLU A 369 -0.20 2.51 -18.91
C GLU A 369 0.02 1.02 -19.19
N HIS A 370 -0.52 0.16 -18.34
CA HIS A 370 -0.53 -1.26 -18.67
C HIS A 370 -1.44 -1.50 -19.90
N PRO A 371 -1.08 -2.34 -20.88
CA PRO A 371 -1.86 -2.51 -22.12
C PRO A 371 -3.34 -2.86 -21.90
N ALA A 372 -3.62 -3.63 -20.85
CA ALA A 372 -4.98 -4.08 -20.50
C ALA A 372 -5.79 -3.05 -19.70
N GLU A 373 -5.17 -1.98 -19.21
CA GLU A 373 -5.75 -1.04 -18.24
C GLU A 373 -7.04 -0.37 -18.69
N ARG A 374 -7.26 -0.26 -20.00
CA ARG A 374 -8.46 0.34 -20.59
C ARG A 374 -9.40 -0.66 -21.25
N THR A 375 -9.05 -1.94 -21.27
CA THR A 375 -9.75 -2.94 -22.10
C THR A 375 -10.20 -4.19 -21.33
N ASP A 376 -9.62 -4.47 -20.17
CA ASP A 376 -10.00 -5.62 -19.35
C ASP A 376 -11.26 -5.38 -18.51
N GLU A 377 -11.70 -6.42 -17.82
CA GLU A 377 -12.86 -6.36 -16.92
C GLU A 377 -12.65 -5.44 -15.71
N HIS A 378 -11.41 -5.01 -15.45
CA HIS A 378 -11.04 -4.07 -14.41
C HIS A 378 -10.70 -2.68 -14.99
N ALA A 379 -11.16 -2.34 -16.20
CA ALA A 379 -10.86 -1.03 -16.82
C ALA A 379 -11.43 0.18 -16.04
N TYR A 380 -12.37 -0.06 -15.12
CA TYR A 380 -12.88 0.94 -14.18
C TYR A 380 -12.04 1.07 -12.91
N ASN A 381 -11.11 0.15 -12.66
CA ASN A 381 -10.26 0.11 -11.47
C ASN A 381 -8.78 0.23 -11.86
N TRP A 382 -8.27 1.45 -11.72
CA TRP A 382 -6.87 1.73 -12.05
C TRP A 382 -5.90 0.99 -11.11
N GLY A 383 -6.27 0.81 -9.83
CA GLY A 383 -5.48 0.11 -8.82
C GLY A 383 -5.58 -1.41 -8.85
N ALA A 384 -6.31 -2.00 -9.80
CA ALA A 384 -6.34 -3.45 -9.97
C ALA A 384 -4.95 -3.96 -10.35
N GLY A 385 -4.48 -4.97 -9.61
CA GLY A 385 -3.27 -5.71 -9.95
C GLY A 385 -3.40 -6.33 -11.34
N ARG A 386 -2.31 -6.31 -12.10
CA ARG A 386 -2.23 -6.92 -13.43
C ARG A 386 -0.96 -7.72 -13.52
N ALA A 387 -1.02 -8.85 -14.21
CA ALA A 387 0.13 -9.70 -14.41
C ALA A 387 1.27 -8.89 -15.03
N TRP A 388 2.40 -8.84 -14.34
CA TRP A 388 3.62 -8.19 -14.79
C TRP A 388 4.79 -9.14 -14.54
N LYS A 389 5.75 -9.13 -15.45
CA LYS A 389 7.00 -9.89 -15.32
C LYS A 389 8.20 -9.04 -15.71
N PRO A 390 9.41 -9.37 -15.22
CA PRO A 390 10.63 -8.69 -15.63
C PRO A 390 10.77 -8.63 -17.16
N GLY A 391 10.93 -7.41 -17.68
CA GLY A 391 11.03 -7.14 -19.12
C GLY A 391 9.78 -6.49 -19.74
N ASP A 392 8.63 -6.58 -19.07
CA ASP A 392 7.43 -5.83 -19.46
C ASP A 392 7.59 -4.33 -19.12
N PRO A 393 6.87 -3.42 -19.83
CA PRO A 393 6.85 -1.99 -19.47
C PRO A 393 6.45 -1.79 -18.01
N ILE A 394 7.12 -0.86 -17.33
CA ILE A 394 6.81 -0.51 -15.93
C ILE A 394 5.70 0.54 -15.94
N PRO A 395 4.50 0.23 -15.44
CA PRO A 395 3.42 1.19 -15.45
C PRO A 395 3.69 2.35 -14.50
N ALA A 396 3.15 3.52 -14.82
CA ALA A 396 3.28 4.68 -13.95
C ALA A 396 2.60 4.43 -12.57
N PRO A 397 3.14 5.04 -11.50
CA PRO A 397 2.56 4.98 -10.16
C PRO A 397 1.19 5.66 -10.09
N ILE A 398 0.34 5.20 -9.18
CA ILE A 398 -0.94 5.83 -8.86
C ILE A 398 -0.75 6.76 -7.66
N LEU A 399 -1.06 8.04 -7.87
CA LEU A 399 -1.27 8.99 -6.79
C LEU A 399 -2.68 8.74 -6.22
N SER A 400 -2.76 8.03 -5.10
CA SER A 400 -4.04 7.87 -4.42
C SER A 400 -4.44 9.21 -3.81
N THR A 401 -5.55 9.77 -4.30
CA THR A 401 -5.87 11.17 -4.04
C THR A 401 -6.28 11.45 -2.61
N TYR A 402 -6.76 10.46 -1.84
CA TYR A 402 -6.92 10.50 -0.36
C TYR A 402 -7.19 9.09 0.22
N PRO A 403 -6.22 8.44 0.88
CA PRO A 403 -6.49 7.15 1.54
C PRO A 403 -7.36 7.27 2.80
N VAL A 404 -8.04 6.18 3.16
CA VAL A 404 -8.71 6.06 4.46
C VAL A 404 -7.64 5.88 5.55
N ARG A 405 -7.77 6.64 6.66
CA ARG A 405 -6.81 6.63 7.76
C ARG A 405 -7.43 6.93 9.13
N SER A 406 -6.70 6.54 10.16
CA SER A 406 -6.91 6.88 11.56
C SER A 406 -6.77 8.39 11.77
N ARG A 407 -7.67 8.95 12.57
CA ARG A 407 -7.56 10.33 13.05
C ARG A 407 -6.78 10.40 14.37
N SER A 408 -6.70 9.29 15.10
CA SER A 408 -6.11 9.23 16.44
C SER A 408 -4.59 9.04 16.45
N ARG A 409 -3.98 8.61 15.33
CA ARG A 409 -2.54 8.31 15.24
C ARG A 409 -1.68 9.31 14.46
N GLY A 410 -2.22 10.50 14.14
CA GLY A 410 -1.39 11.59 13.57
C GLY A 410 -2.17 12.60 12.74
N ARG A 411 -1.58 13.79 12.56
CA ARG A 411 -2.05 14.80 11.60
C ARG A 411 -1.50 14.46 10.22
N TRP A 412 -2.24 14.80 9.16
CA TRP A 412 -1.65 14.83 7.82
C TRP A 412 -0.60 15.93 7.75
N ASP A 413 0.66 15.55 7.60
CA ASP A 413 1.63 16.38 6.89
C ASP A 413 1.77 15.80 5.48
N GLY A 414 1.98 16.63 4.49
CA GLY A 414 2.05 16.20 3.09
C GLY A 414 3.35 15.46 2.75
N ASP A 415 4.05 14.89 3.75
CA ASP A 415 5.27 14.13 3.53
C ASP A 415 4.93 12.89 2.66
N GLY A 416 5.62 12.76 1.53
CA GLY A 416 5.45 11.70 0.53
C GLY A 416 4.14 11.65 -0.26
N MET A 417 3.53 12.81 -0.56
CA MET A 417 2.74 12.99 -1.79
C MET A 417 3.65 13.34 -2.97
#